data_AF-A0A1I2AXI4-F1
#
_entry.id   AF-A0A1I2AXI4-F1
#
_cell.length_a   1.000
_cell.length_b   1.000
_cell.length_c   1.000
_cell.angle_alpha   90.00
_cell.angle_beta   90.00
_cell.angle_gamma   90.00
#
_symmetry.space_group_name_H-M   'P 1'
#
loop_
_entity.id
_entity.type
_entity.pdbx_description
1 polymer ?
#
loop_
_entity_poly.entity_id
_entity_poly.type
_entity_poly.pdbx_seq_one_letter_code
_entity_poly.pdbx_strand_id
1 'polypeptide(L)'
;MATGHAHDHSHRAHKGRIWTYLIFATGLVLVAVLANLALSNPELATQGIDAIAGLPAWAFPAITGAVGLLIFYIGLKIETDWPERLGALLVAASIAGGEFLLGWQNFELGGLKVVPYVIPVLACLVLMMIANVKSR
;
A
#
# COMPACT_ATOMS: atom_id res chain seq x y z
N MET A 1 -0.61 -47.58 -20.49
CA MET A 1 -0.75 -47.83 -19.04
C MET A 1 -0.71 -46.48 -18.33
N ALA A 2 -1.77 -46.21 -17.57
CA ALA A 2 -1.94 -45.23 -16.50
C ALA A 2 -1.32 -43.82 -16.64
N THR A 3 -2.23 -42.87 -16.88
CA THR A 3 -2.22 -41.48 -16.41
C THR A 3 -2.01 -41.36 -14.89
N GLY A 4 -1.07 -40.51 -14.46
CA GLY A 4 -0.84 -40.06 -13.07
C GLY A 4 0.57 -39.44 -13.00
N HIS A 5 0.83 -38.20 -12.60
CA HIS A 5 0.21 -37.34 -11.60
C HIS A 5 0.30 -35.88 -12.08
N ALA A 6 -0.81 -35.32 -12.57
CA ALA A 6 -0.99 -33.87 -12.74
C ALA A 6 -1.89 -33.35 -11.60
N HIS A 7 -1.56 -33.71 -10.37
CA HIS A 7 -2.25 -33.26 -9.17
C HIS A 7 -1.19 -32.65 -8.26
N ASP A 8 -1.20 -31.31 -8.11
CA ASP A 8 -1.22 -30.59 -6.82
C ASP A 8 -0.75 -29.11 -6.86
N HIS A 9 -0.91 -28.40 -7.98
CA HIS A 9 -0.59 -26.95 -8.07
C HIS A 9 -1.82 -26.03 -7.95
N SER A 10 -3.06 -26.54 -8.11
CA SER A 10 -4.28 -25.71 -8.10
C SER A 10 -4.72 -25.27 -6.70
N HIS A 11 -4.53 -26.12 -5.68
CA HIS A 11 -4.98 -25.83 -4.32
C HIS A 11 -4.19 -24.71 -3.64
N ARG A 12 -2.87 -24.62 -3.89
CA ARG A 12 -2.02 -23.55 -3.33
C ARG A 12 -2.33 -22.18 -3.94
N ALA A 13 -2.53 -22.11 -5.25
CA ALA A 13 -2.91 -20.88 -5.95
C ALA A 13 -4.30 -20.36 -5.53
N HIS A 14 -5.26 -21.26 -5.27
CA HIS A 14 -6.60 -20.89 -4.81
C HIS A 14 -6.60 -20.34 -3.38
N LYS A 15 -5.82 -20.95 -2.47
CA LYS A 15 -5.76 -20.56 -1.06
C LYS A 15 -5.07 -19.19 -0.88
N GLY A 16 -4.04 -18.88 -1.67
CA GLY A 16 -3.37 -17.58 -1.66
C GLY A 16 -4.27 -16.42 -2.13
N ARG A 17 -5.12 -16.66 -3.14
CA ARG A 17 -6.10 -15.67 -3.60
C ARG A 17 -7.17 -15.37 -2.56
N ILE A 18 -7.67 -16.40 -1.87
CA ILE A 18 -8.65 -16.22 -0.78
C ILE A 18 -8.10 -15.33 0.32
N TRP A 19 -6.88 -15.59 0.78
CA TRP A 19 -6.25 -14.75 1.82
C TRP A 19 -6.04 -13.31 1.38
N THR A 20 -5.69 -13.11 0.10
CA THR A 20 -5.58 -11.76 -0.48
C THR A 20 -6.93 -11.04 -0.42
N TYR A 21 -8.01 -11.67 -0.88
CA TYR A 21 -9.35 -11.07 -0.84
C TYR A 21 -9.81 -10.80 0.59
N LEU A 22 -9.50 -11.70 1.53
CA LEU A 22 -9.89 -11.56 2.93
C LEU A 22 -9.18 -10.37 3.57
N ILE A 23 -7.87 -10.21 3.37
CA ILE A 23 -7.11 -9.07 3.88
C ILE A 23 -7.58 -7.76 3.26
N PHE A 24 -7.80 -7.72 1.93
CA PHE A 24 -8.32 -6.53 1.26
C PHE A 24 -9.72 -6.18 1.75
N ALA A 25 -10.61 -7.16 1.90
CA ALA A 25 -11.95 -6.94 2.43
C ALA A 25 -11.91 -6.42 3.87
N THR A 26 -11.08 -7.02 4.74
CA THR A 26 -10.90 -6.54 6.11
C THR A 26 -10.32 -5.13 6.15
N GLY A 27 -9.31 -4.83 5.32
CA GLY A 27 -8.74 -3.49 5.22
C GLY A 27 -9.77 -2.46 4.74
N LEU A 28 -10.60 -2.81 3.75
CA LEU A 28 -11.65 -1.94 3.24
C LEU A 28 -12.74 -1.70 4.29
N VAL A 29 -13.12 -2.74 5.03
CA VAL A 29 -14.04 -2.62 6.18
C VAL A 29 -13.43 -1.72 7.25
N LEU A 30 -12.15 -1.88 7.60
CA LEU A 30 -11.49 -1.03 8.59
C LEU A 30 -11.46 0.43 8.15
N VAL A 31 -11.12 0.71 6.88
CA VAL A 31 -11.16 2.08 6.33
C VAL A 31 -12.57 2.66 6.39
N ALA A 32 -13.58 1.89 6.02
CA ALA A 32 -14.98 2.32 6.09
C ALA A 32 -15.43 2.60 7.53
N VAL A 33 -15.04 1.75 8.48
CA VAL A 33 -15.32 1.94 9.91
C VAL A 33 -14.62 3.19 10.45
N LEU A 34 -13.35 3.40 10.12
CA LEU A 34 -12.60 4.59 10.53
C LEU A 34 -13.20 5.87 9.93
N ALA A 35 -13.59 5.85 8.66
CA ALA A 35 -14.27 6.97 8.01
C ALA A 35 -15.63 7.26 8.68
N ASN A 36 -16.42 6.21 8.95
CA ASN A 36 -17.70 6.36 9.64
C ASN A 36 -17.52 6.88 11.08
N LEU A 37 -16.50 6.40 11.80
CA LEU A 37 -16.17 6.85 13.15
C LEU A 37 -15.71 8.32 13.15
N ALA A 38 -14.90 8.73 12.18
CA ALA A 38 -14.46 10.11 12.03
C ALA A 38 -15.61 11.06 11.71
N LEU A 39 -16.56 10.62 10.88
CA LEU A 39 -17.77 11.40 10.55
C LEU A 39 -18.77 11.45 11.71
N SER A 40 -18.92 10.35 12.44
CA SER A 40 -19.90 10.25 13.53
C SER A 40 -19.40 10.86 14.84
N ASN A 41 -18.08 10.86 15.08
CA ASN A 41 -17.44 11.35 16.30
C ASN A 41 -16.24 12.25 15.96
N PRO A 42 -16.50 13.51 15.57
CA PRO A 42 -15.44 14.45 15.21
C PRO A 42 -14.47 14.71 16.38
N GLU A 43 -14.92 14.59 17.63
CA GLU A 43 -14.09 14.76 18.83
C GLU A 43 -12.99 13.69 19.00
N LEU A 44 -13.28 12.44 18.64
CA LEU A 44 -12.28 11.37 18.65
C LEU A 44 -11.30 11.51 17.48
N ALA A 45 -11.77 12.02 16.36
CA ALA A 45 -10.92 12.34 15.22
C ALA A 45 -9.96 13.50 15.56
N THR A 46 -10.44 14.56 16.22
CA THR A 46 -9.57 15.66 16.69
C THR A 46 -8.62 15.21 17.78
N GLN A 47 -9.02 14.38 18.75
CA GLN A 47 -8.08 13.83 19.75
C GLN A 47 -7.01 12.92 19.13
N GLY A 48 -7.38 12.11 18.14
CA GLY A 48 -6.43 11.35 17.33
C GLY A 48 -5.47 12.27 16.62
N ILE A 49 -5.98 13.32 15.96
CA ILE A 49 -5.17 14.36 15.31
C ILE A 49 -4.32 15.12 16.33
N ASP A 50 -4.76 15.36 17.56
CA ASP A 50 -4.01 16.08 18.60
C ASP A 50 -2.89 15.24 19.21
N ALA A 51 -3.14 13.94 19.44
CA ALA A 51 -2.10 12.97 19.79
C ALA A 51 -1.05 12.84 18.66
N ILE A 52 -1.49 13.02 17.41
CA ILE A 52 -0.66 13.11 16.21
C ILE A 52 0.00 14.49 16.09
N ALA A 53 -0.61 15.57 16.55
CA ALA A 53 -0.15 16.96 16.41
C ALA A 53 1.08 17.24 17.30
N GLY A 54 1.33 16.40 18.30
CA GLY A 54 2.62 16.37 19.00
C GLY A 54 3.78 15.87 18.13
N LEU A 55 3.48 15.15 17.04
CA LEU A 55 4.45 14.69 16.05
C LEU A 55 4.46 15.65 14.84
N PRO A 56 5.62 15.88 14.23
CA PRO A 56 5.69 16.74 13.05
C PRO A 56 4.92 16.10 11.89
N ALA A 57 4.23 16.92 11.07
CA ALA A 57 3.32 16.44 10.03
C ALA A 57 3.93 15.43 9.04
N TRP A 58 5.25 15.52 8.79
CA TRP A 58 5.98 14.57 7.93
C TRP A 58 6.12 13.17 8.54
N ALA A 59 5.95 13.01 9.86
CA ALA A 59 6.11 11.75 10.57
C ALA A 59 5.11 10.71 10.09
N PHE A 60 3.88 11.11 9.75
CA PHE A 60 2.85 10.21 9.23
C PHE A 60 3.27 9.54 7.93
N PRO A 61 3.51 10.29 6.84
CA PRO A 61 3.98 9.68 5.61
C PRO A 61 5.31 8.95 5.80
N ALA A 62 6.23 9.44 6.63
CA ALA A 62 7.50 8.74 6.88
C ALA A 62 7.30 7.36 7.54
N ILE A 63 6.47 7.27 8.59
CA ILE A 63 6.16 6.01 9.28
C ILE A 63 5.41 5.07 8.33
N THR A 64 4.38 5.57 7.63
CA THR A 64 3.64 4.77 6.65
C THR A 64 4.54 4.23 5.55
N GLY A 65 5.49 5.04 5.07
CA GLY A 65 6.47 4.63 4.05
C GLY A 65 7.43 3.57 4.57
N ALA A 66 7.95 3.74 5.79
CA ALA A 66 8.84 2.77 6.44
C ALA A 66 8.14 1.43 6.69
N VAL A 67 6.91 1.45 7.21
CA VAL A 67 6.09 0.25 7.40
C VAL A 67 5.75 -0.39 6.06
N GLY A 68 5.37 0.40 5.06
CA GLY A 68 5.12 -0.09 3.71
C GLY A 68 6.33 -0.80 3.09
N LEU A 69 7.52 -0.22 3.21
CA LEU A 69 8.77 -0.82 2.75
C LEU A 69 9.11 -2.12 3.49
N LEU A 70 8.91 -2.16 4.82
CA LEU A 70 9.12 -3.38 5.61
C LEU A 70 8.18 -4.50 5.17
N ILE A 71 6.88 -4.20 5.01
CA ILE A 71 5.89 -5.17 4.53
C ILE A 71 6.23 -5.63 3.11
N PHE A 72 6.63 -4.71 2.23
CA PHE A 72 7.08 -5.03 0.87
C PHE A 72 8.30 -5.97 0.90
N TYR A 73 9.31 -5.65 1.71
CA TYR A 73 10.53 -6.42 1.84
C TYR A 73 10.29 -7.82 2.43
N ILE A 74 9.40 -7.93 3.41
CA ILE A 74 8.96 -9.22 3.95
C ILE A 74 8.18 -10.00 2.87
N GLY A 75 7.32 -9.31 2.11
CA GLY A 75 6.61 -9.87 0.96
C GLY A 75 7.56 -10.51 -0.04
N LEU A 76 8.64 -9.81 -0.41
CA LEU A 76 9.68 -10.35 -1.28
C LEU A 76 10.31 -11.65 -0.75
N LYS A 77 10.26 -11.94 0.56
CA LYS A 77 10.83 -13.17 1.15
C LYS A 77 9.83 -14.31 1.28
N ILE A 78 8.54 -14.06 1.10
CA ILE A 78 7.48 -15.06 1.30
C ILE A 78 6.88 -15.39 -0.07
N GLU A 79 6.47 -16.64 -0.31
CA GLU A 79 5.82 -17.07 -1.58
C GLU A 79 4.41 -16.46 -1.80
N THR A 80 4.03 -15.45 -1.04
CA THR A 80 2.69 -14.88 -1.03
C THR A 80 2.72 -13.44 -1.53
N ASP A 81 1.96 -13.13 -2.58
CA ASP A 81 2.01 -11.84 -3.29
C ASP A 81 1.35 -10.66 -2.54
N TRP A 82 0.46 -10.91 -1.57
CA TRP A 82 -0.32 -9.84 -0.94
C TRP A 82 0.51 -8.81 -0.13
N PRO A 83 1.57 -9.18 0.62
CA PRO A 83 2.37 -8.21 1.35
C PRO A 83 3.17 -7.32 0.39
N GLU A 84 3.60 -7.83 -0.76
CA GLU A 84 4.26 -7.02 -1.78
C GLU A 84 3.30 -5.95 -2.33
N ARG A 85 2.06 -6.33 -2.67
CA ARG A 85 1.08 -5.37 -3.19
C ARG A 85 0.66 -4.35 -2.13
N LEU A 86 0.44 -4.79 -0.90
CA LEU A 86 0.09 -3.92 0.21
C LEU A 86 1.24 -2.96 0.56
N GLY A 87 2.47 -3.48 0.63
CA GLY A 87 3.66 -2.69 0.90
C GLY A 87 3.90 -1.63 -0.18
N ALA A 88 3.81 -2.01 -1.47
CA ALA A 88 3.92 -1.08 -2.59
C ALA A 88 2.85 0.04 -2.53
N LEU A 89 1.61 -0.32 -2.17
CA LEU A 89 0.53 0.63 -2.02
C LEU A 89 0.74 1.59 -0.83
N LEU A 90 1.23 1.08 0.30
CA LEU A 90 1.57 1.91 1.47
C LEU A 90 2.72 2.88 1.18
N VAL A 91 3.73 2.45 0.43
CA VAL A 91 4.82 3.33 -0.02
C VAL A 91 4.29 4.40 -0.97
N ALA A 92 3.44 4.03 -1.93
CA ALA A 92 2.82 5.00 -2.82
C ALA A 92 1.93 6.00 -2.06
N ALA A 93 1.13 5.53 -1.09
CA ALA A 93 0.30 6.38 -0.25
C ALA A 93 1.13 7.32 0.64
N SER A 94 2.27 6.84 1.15
CA SER A 94 3.25 7.66 1.86
C SER A 94 3.83 8.76 0.98
N ILE A 95 4.22 8.45 -0.25
CA ILE A 95 4.73 9.45 -1.21
C ILE A 95 3.63 10.47 -1.53
N ALA A 96 2.41 10.02 -1.81
CA ALA A 96 1.27 10.90 -2.06
C ALA A 96 0.96 11.82 -0.85
N GLY A 97 1.03 11.28 0.37
CA GLY A 97 0.89 12.05 1.60
C GLY A 97 2.02 13.07 1.78
N GLY A 98 3.26 12.70 1.45
CA GLY A 98 4.41 13.61 1.46
C GLY A 98 4.27 14.74 0.44
N GLU A 99 3.83 14.43 -0.78
CA GLU A 99 3.57 15.43 -1.81
C GLU A 99 2.48 16.42 -1.43
N PHE A 100 1.39 15.92 -0.83
CA PHE A 100 0.30 16.76 -0.35
C PHE A 100 0.79 17.73 0.74
N LEU A 101 1.62 17.26 1.67
CA LEU A 101 2.20 18.09 2.73
C LEU A 101 3.20 19.13 2.20
N LEU A 102 3.99 18.77 1.19
CA LEU A 102 4.93 19.68 0.54
C LEU A 102 4.22 20.72 -0.35
N GLY A 103 2.94 20.51 -0.67
CA GLY A 103 2.15 21.44 -1.47
C GLY A 103 2.68 21.60 -2.89
N TRP A 104 3.37 20.60 -3.43
CA TRP A 104 3.91 20.67 -4.78
C TRP A 104 2.75 20.77 -5.77
N GLN A 105 2.69 21.84 -6.56
CA GLN A 105 1.63 22.05 -7.54
C GLN A 105 2.10 21.77 -8.96
N ASN A 106 3.37 22.05 -9.29
CA ASN A 106 3.93 21.86 -10.63
C ASN A 106 5.41 21.45 -10.53
N PHE A 107 5.78 20.36 -11.20
CA PHE A 107 7.18 20.05 -11.52
C PHE A 107 7.42 20.37 -12.99
N GLU A 108 8.36 21.26 -13.29
CA GLU A 108 8.86 21.46 -14.65
C GLU A 108 10.18 20.72 -14.80
N LEU A 109 10.14 19.60 -15.53
CA LEU A 109 11.32 18.78 -15.81
C LEU A 109 11.48 18.70 -17.33
N GLY A 110 12.48 19.41 -17.87
CA GLY A 110 12.73 19.45 -19.33
C GLY A 110 11.60 20.09 -20.15
N GLY A 111 10.86 21.06 -19.60
CA GLY A 111 9.73 21.72 -20.27
C GLY A 111 8.40 20.95 -20.21
N LEU A 112 8.39 19.77 -19.60
CA LEU A 112 7.17 19.01 -19.31
C LEU A 112 6.67 19.34 -17.90
N LYS A 113 5.40 19.74 -17.83
CA LYS A 113 4.66 19.99 -16.60
C LYS A 113 4.14 18.65 -16.06
N VAL A 114 4.85 18.07 -15.10
CA VAL A 114 4.44 16.81 -14.47
C VAL A 114 3.53 17.14 -13.29
N VAL A 115 2.35 16.52 -13.29
CA VAL A 115 1.40 16.62 -12.19
C VAL A 115 1.95 15.79 -11.01
N PRO A 116 2.00 16.34 -9.78
CA PRO A 116 2.62 15.70 -8.61
C PRO A 116 2.20 14.23 -8.42
N TYR A 117 0.90 13.94 -8.56
CA TYR A 117 0.32 12.59 -8.42
C TYR A 117 0.89 11.51 -9.34
N VAL A 118 1.72 11.86 -10.34
CA VAL A 118 2.43 10.91 -11.19
C VAL A 118 3.51 10.16 -10.39
N ILE A 119 4.22 10.79 -9.45
CA ILE A 119 5.32 10.16 -8.71
C ILE A 119 4.83 9.01 -7.81
N PRO A 120 3.75 9.14 -7.02
CA PRO A 120 3.16 8.04 -6.26
C PRO A 120 2.78 6.85 -7.15
N VAL A 121 2.17 7.13 -8.30
CA VAL A 121 1.74 6.10 -9.26
C VAL A 121 2.95 5.38 -9.84
N LEU A 122 3.98 6.11 -10.26
CA LEU A 122 5.22 5.52 -10.77
C LEU A 122 5.93 4.68 -9.71
N ALA A 123 6.05 5.16 -8.48
CA ALA A 123 6.64 4.41 -7.38
C ALA A 123 5.89 3.09 -7.13
N CYS A 124 4.56 3.12 -7.13
CA CYS A 124 3.74 1.91 -7.01
C CYS A 124 4.02 0.93 -8.15
N LEU A 125 4.02 1.41 -9.40
CA LEU A 125 4.24 0.58 -10.59
C LEU A 125 5.65 -0.03 -10.62
N VAL A 126 6.68 0.72 -10.25
CA VAL A 126 8.06 0.23 -10.18
C VAL A 126 8.20 -0.87 -9.12
N LEU A 127 7.65 -0.67 -7.92
CA LEU A 127 7.67 -1.69 -6.86
C LEU A 127 6.91 -2.95 -7.28
N MET A 128 5.75 -2.81 -7.92
CA MET A 128 5.02 -3.95 -8.48
C MET A 128 5.80 -4.65 -9.60
N MET A 129 6.54 -3.92 -10.42
CA MET A 129 7.39 -4.51 -11.46
C MET A 129 8.53 -5.32 -10.84
N ILE A 130 9.17 -4.81 -9.79
CA ILE A 130 10.23 -5.53 -9.04
C ILE A 130 9.68 -6.83 -8.44
N ALA A 131 8.51 -6.77 -7.81
CA ALA A 131 7.81 -7.94 -7.28
C ALA A 131 7.55 -8.99 -8.38
N ASN A 132 7.00 -8.57 -9.53
CA ASN A 132 6.71 -9.46 -10.66
C ASN A 132 7.95 -10.11 -11.27
N VAL A 133 9.10 -9.42 -11.31
CA VAL A 133 10.36 -9.98 -11.82
C VAL A 133 10.87 -11.08 -10.89
N LYS A 134 10.69 -10.95 -9.57
CA LYS A 134 11.13 -11.95 -8.60
C LYS A 134 10.23 -13.19 -8.53
N SER A 135 8.95 -13.04 -8.85
CA SER A 135 7.97 -14.12 -8.86
C SER A 135 8.11 -15.08 -10.07
N ARG A 136 8.99 -14.76 -11.03
CA ARG A 136 9.36 -15.63 -12.17
C ARG A 136 10.59 -16.46 -11.86
#